data_AF-A0A9E5SBI7-F1
#
_entry.id   AF-A0A9E5SBI7-F1
#
_cell.length_a   1.000
_cell.length_b   1.000
_cell.length_c   1.000
_cell.angle_alpha   90.00
_cell.angle_beta   90.00
_cell.angle_gamma   90.00
#
_symmetry.space_group_name_H-M   'P 1'
#
loop_
_entity.id
_entity.type
_entity.pdbx_description
1 polymer ?
#
loop_
_entity_poly.entity_id
_entity_poly.type
_entity_poly.pdbx_seq_one_letter_code
_entity_poly.pdbx_strand_id
1 'polypeptide(L)'
;MPARVMHQNKEIKELFRQRIQEKIAREKEAMQKRIDEELPSWISWAIMPLAGYAFDSKRRRDSDKGEGGEGQASVNFWLFLSRDWILVNDVVLEPEPCKADVKTGRTKNGRPYVNVTGSREDAENIRKVYEEKGYNTGTVQKDRYTKGTWFFYLE
;
A
#
# COMPACT_ATOMS: atom_id res chain seq x y z
N MET A 1 -5.24 11.03 -34.77
CA MET A 1 -5.99 11.69 -33.67
C MET A 1 -5.52 11.08 -32.35
N PRO A 2 -5.35 11.87 -31.28
CA PRO A 2 -4.65 11.47 -30.05
C PRO A 2 -5.47 10.49 -29.18
N ALA A 3 -4.81 9.88 -28.19
CA ALA A 3 -5.40 8.92 -27.25
C ALA A 3 -6.52 9.52 -26.38
N ARG A 4 -7.40 8.65 -25.88
CA ARG A 4 -8.47 9.03 -24.94
C ARG A 4 -7.89 9.18 -23.53
N VAL A 5 -8.33 10.18 -22.79
CA VAL A 5 -7.85 10.44 -21.42
C VAL A 5 -8.94 10.10 -20.41
N MET A 6 -8.60 9.30 -19.42
CA MET A 6 -9.47 8.99 -18.29
C MET A 6 -8.88 9.57 -17.00
N HIS A 7 -9.72 10.26 -16.24
CA HIS A 7 -9.35 10.81 -14.95
C HIS A 7 -10.04 10.00 -13.84
N GLN A 8 -9.30 9.64 -12.79
CA GLN A 8 -9.86 9.01 -11.61
C GLN A 8 -10.75 10.01 -10.84
N ASN A 9 -11.75 9.49 -10.11
CA ASN A 9 -12.62 10.28 -9.22
C ASN A 9 -11.76 11.13 -8.25
N LYS A 10 -12.09 12.42 -8.16
CA LYS A 10 -11.42 13.40 -7.29
C LYS A 10 -11.51 13.03 -5.81
N GLU A 11 -12.63 12.47 -5.37
CA GLU A 11 -12.86 12.12 -3.96
C GLU A 11 -11.82 11.11 -3.44
N ILE A 12 -11.53 10.07 -4.23
CA ILE A 12 -10.52 9.05 -3.89
C ILE A 12 -9.13 9.69 -3.79
N LYS A 13 -8.81 10.61 -4.71
CA LYS A 13 -7.53 11.34 -4.68
C LYS A 13 -7.42 12.23 -3.45
N GLU A 14 -8.49 12.90 -3.05
CA GLU A 14 -8.51 13.76 -1.87
C GLU A 14 -8.31 12.95 -0.59
N LEU A 15 -9.02 11.83 -0.45
CA LEU A 15 -8.82 10.90 0.67
C LEU A 15 -7.38 10.39 0.74
N PHE A 16 -6.79 10.03 -0.40
CA PHE A 16 -5.39 9.58 -0.43
C PHE A 16 -4.41 10.70 -0.06
N ARG A 17 -4.64 11.93 -0.52
CA ARG A 17 -3.86 13.11 -0.15
C ARG A 17 -3.92 13.37 1.36
N GLN A 18 -5.09 13.23 1.97
CA GLN A 18 -5.25 13.36 3.42
C GLN A 18 -4.40 12.32 4.16
N ARG A 19 -4.47 11.04 3.75
CA ARG A 19 -3.65 9.95 4.33
C ARG A 19 -2.15 10.22 4.19
N ILE A 20 -1.71 10.77 3.05
CA ILE A 20 -0.32 11.21 2.89
C ILE A 20 0.01 12.28 3.93
N GLN A 21 -0.78 13.35 4.05
CA GLN A 21 -0.52 14.41 5.02
C GLN A 21 -0.46 13.91 6.46
N GLU A 22 -1.35 13.01 6.85
CA GLU A 22 -1.33 12.36 8.17
C GLU A 22 -0.04 11.56 8.40
N LYS A 23 0.40 10.79 7.40
CA LYS A 23 1.66 10.04 7.48
C LYS A 23 2.86 10.98 7.64
N ILE A 24 2.86 12.11 6.92
CA ILE A 24 3.92 13.11 6.99
C ILE A 24 3.96 13.75 8.39
N ALA A 25 2.80 14.11 8.94
CA ALA A 25 2.70 14.66 10.28
C ALA A 25 3.25 13.68 11.32
N ARG A 26 2.85 12.41 11.23
CA ARG A 26 3.34 11.35 12.11
C ARG A 26 4.86 11.14 12.02
N GLU A 27 5.41 11.17 10.81
CA GLU A 27 6.88 11.08 10.60
C GLU A 27 7.61 12.29 11.19
N LYS A 28 7.06 13.50 11.07
CA LYS A 28 7.61 14.72 11.67
C LYS A 28 7.60 14.64 13.20
N GLU A 29 6.50 14.19 13.80
CA GLU A 29 6.41 13.99 15.25
C GLU A 29 7.39 12.92 15.77
N ALA A 30 7.52 11.80 15.05
CA ALA A 30 8.49 10.74 15.41
C ALA A 30 9.95 11.20 15.27
N MET A 31 10.22 12.11 14.33
CA MET A 31 11.53 12.76 14.20
C MET A 31 11.77 13.72 15.37
N GLN A 32 10.78 14.53 15.72
CA GLN A 32 10.85 15.46 16.83
C GLN A 32 11.11 14.76 18.16
N LYS A 33 10.39 13.67 18.46
CA LYS A 33 10.64 12.84 19.65
C LYS A 33 12.06 12.30 19.72
N ARG A 34 12.62 11.85 18.58
CA ARG A 34 14.01 11.37 18.53
C ARG A 34 15.03 12.47 18.80
N ILE A 35 14.79 13.67 18.26
CA ILE A 35 15.64 14.84 18.52
C ILE A 35 15.59 15.19 20.02
N ASP A 36 14.41 15.16 20.63
CA ASP A 36 14.22 15.49 22.05
C ASP A 36 14.76 14.41 23.01
N GLU A 37 14.78 13.13 22.60
CA GLU A 37 15.33 12.01 23.38
C GLU A 37 16.87 11.91 23.31
N GLU A 38 17.46 12.15 22.14
CA GLU A 38 18.91 12.00 21.94
C GLU A 38 19.70 13.28 22.28
N LEU A 39 19.06 14.45 22.30
CA LEU A 39 19.74 15.73 22.52
C LEU A 39 19.20 16.46 23.75
N PRO A 40 20.08 17.06 24.57
CA PRO A 40 19.68 18.00 25.59
C PRO A 40 18.81 19.13 25.02
N SER A 41 17.78 19.55 25.77
CA SER A 41 16.77 20.55 25.38
C SER A 41 17.32 21.91 24.91
N TRP A 42 18.57 22.23 25.24
CA TRP A 42 19.23 23.46 24.80
C TRP A 42 19.82 23.38 23.37
N ILE A 43 20.06 22.17 22.83
CA ILE A 43 20.59 21.95 21.47
C ILE A 43 19.46 21.69 20.46
N SER A 44 18.34 21.09 20.90
CA SER A 44 17.23 20.69 20.03
C SER A 44 16.63 21.86 19.23
N TRP A 45 16.56 23.06 19.83
CA TRP A 45 16.09 24.29 19.16
C TRP A 45 16.89 24.65 17.90
N ALA A 46 18.20 24.40 17.86
CA ALA A 46 19.05 24.77 16.73
C ALA A 46 19.02 23.74 15.58
N ILE A 47 18.78 22.46 15.88
CA ILE A 47 18.79 21.36 14.90
C ILE A 47 17.42 21.17 14.24
N MET A 48 16.33 21.39 14.99
CA MET A 48 14.95 21.27 14.50
C MET A 48 14.67 22.02 13.18
N PRO A 49 15.08 23.30 12.98
CA PRO A 49 14.88 23.98 11.70
C PRO A 49 15.68 23.37 10.55
N LEU A 50 16.88 22.83 10.80
CA LEU A 50 17.72 22.18 9.80
C LEU A 50 17.17 20.82 9.38
N ALA A 51 16.63 20.05 10.33
CA ALA A 51 15.98 18.76 10.06
C ALA A 51 14.73 18.93 9.18
N GLY A 52 13.89 19.93 9.48
CA GLY A 52 12.75 20.30 8.65
C GLY A 52 13.18 20.70 7.23
N TYR A 53 14.20 21.54 7.10
CA TYR A 53 14.71 21.99 5.81
C TYR A 53 15.32 20.85 4.97
N ALA A 54 16.11 19.96 5.58
CA ALA A 54 16.69 18.81 4.88
C ALA A 54 15.62 17.81 4.42
N PHE A 55 14.62 17.55 5.26
CA PHE A 55 13.49 16.69 4.93
C PHE A 55 12.64 17.28 3.79
N ASP A 56 12.34 18.58 3.85
CA ASP A 56 11.55 19.27 2.85
C ASP A 56 12.33 19.44 1.53
N SER A 57 13.65 19.68 1.57
CA SER A 57 14.49 19.82 0.37
C SER A 57 14.63 18.52 -0.40
N LYS A 58 14.83 17.39 0.30
CA LYS A 58 14.90 16.07 -0.34
C LYS A 58 13.58 15.75 -1.04
N ARG A 59 12.45 16.03 -0.37
CA ARG A 59 11.13 15.83 -0.95
C ARG A 59 10.79 16.78 -2.09
N ARG A 60 11.19 18.05 -2.04
CA ARG A 60 11.01 18.97 -3.18
C ARG A 60 11.73 18.42 -4.40
N ARG A 61 12.97 17.97 -4.25
CA ARG A 61 13.73 17.37 -5.36
C ARG A 61 13.07 16.11 -5.91
N ASP A 62 12.53 15.25 -5.04
CA ASP A 62 11.85 14.03 -5.46
C ASP A 62 10.47 14.33 -6.08
N SER A 63 9.75 15.35 -5.57
CA SER A 63 8.49 15.86 -6.10
C SER A 63 8.67 16.51 -7.47
N ASP A 64 9.70 17.34 -7.64
CA ASP A 64 10.01 18.00 -8.90
C ASP A 64 10.39 16.98 -9.99
N LYS A 65 11.14 15.93 -9.61
CA LYS A 65 11.45 14.80 -10.51
C LYS A 65 10.22 13.98 -10.87
N GLY A 66 9.28 13.81 -9.94
CA GLY A 66 8.01 13.14 -10.16
C GLY A 66 7.08 13.95 -11.07
N GLU A 67 6.64 15.11 -10.60
CA GLU A 67 5.63 15.96 -11.26
C GLU A 67 6.10 16.48 -12.62
N GLY A 68 7.37 16.90 -12.73
CA GLY A 68 7.96 17.34 -14.00
C GLY A 68 8.13 16.21 -15.01
N GLY A 69 8.52 15.01 -14.55
CA GLY A 69 8.68 13.83 -15.42
C GLY A 69 7.35 13.25 -15.89
N GLU A 70 6.36 13.19 -15.01
CA GLU A 70 5.00 12.69 -15.29
C GLU A 70 4.25 13.60 -16.25
N GLY A 71 4.35 14.92 -16.09
CA GLY A 71 3.77 15.90 -17.00
C GLY A 71 4.27 15.71 -18.43
N GLN A 72 5.60 15.64 -18.61
CA GLN A 72 6.21 15.48 -19.93
C GLN A 72 5.87 14.11 -20.57
N ALA A 73 5.86 13.03 -19.79
CA ALA A 73 5.50 11.70 -20.27
C ALA A 73 4.03 11.65 -20.73
N SER A 74 3.12 12.24 -19.95
CA SER A 74 1.68 12.23 -20.27
C SER A 74 1.37 12.98 -21.57
N VAL A 75 2.03 14.11 -21.81
CA VAL A 75 1.91 14.88 -23.06
C VAL A 75 2.43 14.08 -24.25
N ASN A 76 3.60 13.45 -24.11
CA ASN A 76 4.16 12.61 -25.16
C ASN A 76 3.24 11.42 -25.49
N PHE A 77 2.76 10.69 -24.47
CA PHE A 77 1.87 9.55 -24.69
C PHE A 77 0.54 9.97 -25.32
N TRP A 78 -0.02 11.10 -24.92
CA TRP A 78 -1.24 11.62 -25.53
C TRP A 78 -1.06 11.93 -27.02
N LEU A 79 0.09 12.49 -27.42
CA LEU A 79 0.41 12.82 -28.81
C LEU A 79 0.70 11.59 -29.67
N PHE A 80 1.45 10.62 -29.15
CA PHE A 80 1.95 9.48 -29.93
C PHE A 80 1.02 8.27 -29.97
N LEU A 81 0.11 8.10 -29.00
CA LEU A 81 -0.79 6.96 -28.96
C LEU A 81 -2.04 7.18 -29.82
N SER A 82 -2.48 6.12 -30.51
CA SER A 82 -3.73 6.12 -31.27
C SER A 82 -4.96 6.16 -30.37
N ARG A 83 -6.14 6.44 -30.94
CA ARG A 83 -7.43 6.49 -30.23
C ARG A 83 -7.85 5.19 -29.54
N ASP A 84 -7.25 4.08 -29.94
CA ASP A 84 -7.52 2.76 -29.36
C ASP A 84 -7.03 2.69 -27.90
N TRP A 85 -6.05 3.52 -27.55
CA TRP A 85 -5.46 3.59 -26.22
C TRP A 85 -6.20 4.54 -25.29
N ILE A 86 -6.26 4.16 -24.01
CA ILE A 86 -6.77 4.97 -22.91
C ILE A 86 -5.57 5.34 -22.03
N LEU A 87 -5.23 6.61 -22.00
CA LEU A 87 -4.24 7.16 -21.10
C LEU A 87 -4.90 7.46 -19.76
N VAL A 88 -4.41 6.80 -18.70
CA VAL A 88 -4.81 7.07 -17.33
C VAL A 88 -3.57 7.52 -16.58
N ASN A 89 -3.53 8.79 -16.16
CA ASN A 89 -2.42 9.37 -15.42
C ASN A 89 -2.87 9.70 -13.99
N ASP A 90 -1.92 9.69 -13.04
CA ASP A 90 -2.15 10.05 -11.64
C ASP A 90 -3.29 9.20 -11.03
N VAL A 91 -3.11 7.87 -11.06
CA VAL A 91 -4.08 6.90 -10.51
C VAL A 91 -3.57 6.39 -9.18
N VAL A 92 -4.37 6.57 -8.14
CA VAL A 92 -4.17 5.91 -6.86
C VAL A 92 -4.69 4.48 -6.98
N LEU A 93 -3.78 3.52 -6.95
CA LEU A 93 -4.10 2.11 -6.80
C LEU A 93 -3.82 1.73 -5.35
N GLU A 94 -4.86 1.36 -4.61
CA GLU A 94 -4.68 0.67 -3.33
C GLU A 94 -4.66 -0.83 -3.64
N PRO A 95 -3.47 -1.46 -3.76
CA PRO A 95 -3.44 -2.90 -3.91
C PRO A 95 -4.04 -3.50 -2.63
N GLU A 96 -5.05 -4.34 -2.78
CA GLU A 96 -5.54 -5.15 -1.67
C GLU A 96 -4.35 -5.91 -1.06
N PRO A 97 -4.19 -5.91 0.28
CA PRO A 97 -3.08 -6.59 0.91
C PRO A 97 -3.14 -8.08 0.57
N CYS A 98 -2.15 -8.46 -0.24
CA CYS A 98 -1.70 -9.82 -0.57
C CYS A 98 -2.49 -10.59 -1.65
N LYS A 99 -1.79 -10.74 -2.79
CA LYS A 99 -1.91 -11.83 -3.76
C LYS A 99 -1.45 -13.17 -3.15
N ALA A 100 -1.96 -13.55 -1.98
CA ALA A 100 -1.82 -14.93 -1.56
C ALA A 100 -2.77 -15.77 -2.44
N ASP A 101 -2.27 -16.83 -3.06
CA ASP A 101 -3.14 -17.70 -3.86
C ASP A 101 -4.04 -18.46 -2.87
N VAL A 102 -5.33 -18.07 -2.84
CA VAL A 102 -6.33 -18.65 -1.96
C VAL A 102 -7.14 -19.69 -2.72
N LYS A 103 -7.07 -20.94 -2.27
CA LYS A 103 -7.84 -22.05 -2.84
C LYS A 103 -8.75 -22.64 -1.79
N THR A 104 -10.02 -22.78 -2.13
CA THR A 104 -11.00 -23.48 -1.27
C THR A 104 -11.13 -24.93 -1.74
N GLY A 105 -11.32 -25.85 -0.78
CA GLY A 105 -11.44 -27.26 -1.07
C GLY A 105 -12.29 -27.99 -0.02
N ARG A 106 -12.55 -29.27 -0.26
CA ARG A 106 -13.18 -30.17 0.70
C ARG A 106 -12.30 -31.39 0.92
N THR A 107 -12.17 -31.81 2.17
CA THR A 107 -11.50 -33.07 2.50
C THR A 107 -12.34 -34.26 2.01
N LYS A 108 -11.75 -35.46 2.00
CA LYS A 108 -12.49 -36.71 1.69
C LYS A 108 -13.71 -36.92 2.59
N ASN A 109 -13.70 -36.36 3.80
CA ASN A 109 -14.78 -36.44 4.77
C ASN A 109 -15.78 -35.27 4.63
N GLY A 110 -15.69 -34.47 3.56
CA GLY A 110 -16.59 -33.36 3.28
C GLY A 110 -16.30 -32.05 4.02
N ARG A 111 -15.33 -32.02 4.94
CA ARG A 111 -14.99 -30.80 5.70
C ARG A 111 -14.36 -29.75 4.79
N PRO A 112 -14.90 -28.51 4.73
CA PRO A 112 -14.34 -27.44 3.92
C PRO A 112 -13.04 -26.90 4.53
N TYR A 113 -12.10 -26.54 3.68
CA TYR A 113 -10.84 -25.91 4.06
C TYR A 113 -10.44 -24.82 3.08
N VAL A 114 -9.60 -23.90 3.55
CA VAL A 114 -9.00 -22.83 2.76
C VAL A 114 -7.49 -23.00 2.81
N ASN A 115 -6.85 -23.08 1.65
CA ASN A 115 -5.41 -23.05 1.46
C ASN A 115 -4.98 -21.65 1.04
N VAL A 116 -3.88 -21.19 1.62
CA VAL A 116 -3.29 -19.87 1.38
C VAL A 116 -1.81 -20.08 1.08
N THR A 117 -1.39 -19.80 -0.15
CA THR A 117 0.03 -19.80 -0.52
C THR A 117 0.60 -18.39 -0.30
N GLY A 118 1.55 -18.27 0.64
CA GLY A 118 2.08 -16.98 1.06
C GLY A 118 2.77 -17.02 2.42
N SER A 119 2.81 -15.88 3.10
CA SER A 119 3.33 -15.78 4.46
C SER A 119 2.32 -16.34 5.48
N ARG A 120 2.79 -16.68 6.69
CA ARG A 120 1.89 -17.07 7.78
C ARG A 120 0.95 -15.92 8.16
N GLU A 121 1.47 -14.70 8.14
CA GLU A 121 0.73 -13.49 8.47
C GLU A 121 -0.41 -13.27 7.46
N ASP A 122 -0.16 -13.53 6.17
CA ASP A 122 -1.18 -13.45 5.12
C ASP A 122 -2.31 -14.46 5.38
N ALA A 123 -1.96 -15.69 5.78
CA ALA A 123 -2.94 -16.72 6.11
C ALA A 123 -3.77 -16.37 7.36
N GLU A 124 -3.17 -15.74 8.37
CA GLU A 124 -3.90 -15.25 9.55
C GLU A 124 -4.82 -14.07 9.21
N ASN A 125 -4.38 -13.16 8.33
CA ASN A 125 -5.21 -12.06 7.84
C ASN A 125 -6.41 -12.57 7.04
N ILE A 126 -6.18 -13.53 6.13
CA ILE A 126 -7.26 -14.17 5.37
C ILE A 126 -8.23 -14.90 6.31
N ARG A 127 -7.72 -15.59 7.33
CA ARG A 127 -8.58 -16.25 8.33
C ARG A 127 -9.53 -15.26 9.00
N LYS A 128 -9.04 -14.10 9.45
CA LYS A 128 -9.86 -13.03 10.05
C LYS A 128 -10.95 -12.54 9.10
N VAL A 129 -10.64 -12.38 7.81
CA VAL A 129 -11.63 -12.00 6.80
C VAL A 129 -12.76 -13.04 6.69
N TYR A 130 -12.46 -14.34 6.86
CA TYR A 130 -13.50 -15.38 6.89
C TYR A 130 -14.30 -15.38 8.21
N GLU A 131 -13.66 -15.10 9.35
CA GLU A 131 -14.36 -14.90 10.64
C GLU A 131 -15.34 -13.72 10.55
N GLU A 132 -14.93 -12.58 9.97
CA GLU A 132 -15.78 -11.40 9.76
C GLU A 132 -16.97 -11.68 8.83
N LYS A 133 -16.81 -12.62 7.88
CA LYS A 133 -17.89 -13.09 7.01
C LYS A 133 -18.85 -14.06 7.70
N GLY A 134 -18.62 -14.40 8.97
CA GLY A 134 -19.48 -15.26 9.78
C GLY A 134 -19.19 -16.76 9.69
N TYR A 135 -18.01 -17.15 9.18
CA TYR A 135 -17.57 -18.55 9.21
C TYR A 135 -16.83 -18.85 10.52
N ASN A 136 -17.08 -20.03 11.10
CA ASN A 136 -16.20 -20.53 12.16
C ASN A 136 -14.92 -21.04 11.51
N THR A 137 -13.78 -20.54 11.95
CA THR A 137 -12.48 -20.93 11.37
C THR A 137 -11.62 -21.65 12.39
N GLY A 138 -10.97 -22.73 11.96
CA GLY A 138 -9.97 -23.42 12.75
C GLY A 138 -8.62 -22.68 12.76
N THR A 139 -7.69 -23.14 13.58
CA THR A 139 -6.34 -22.57 13.64
C THR A 139 -5.59 -22.73 12.31
N VAL A 140 -4.80 -21.73 11.92
CA VAL A 140 -3.92 -21.80 10.74
C VAL A 140 -2.82 -22.85 10.97
N GLN A 141 -2.72 -23.80 10.06
CA GLN A 141 -1.73 -24.88 10.07
C GLN A 141 -0.84 -24.79 8.84
N LYS A 142 0.41 -25.25 8.97
CA LYS A 142 1.34 -25.29 7.84
C LYS A 142 1.07 -26.54 7.00
N ASP A 143 0.95 -26.38 5.68
CA ASP A 143 0.87 -27.51 4.77
C ASP A 143 2.18 -28.31 4.80
N ARG A 144 2.06 -29.64 4.88
CA ARG A 144 3.22 -30.55 4.97
C ARG A 144 3.83 -30.87 3.61
N TYR A 145 3.05 -30.75 2.54
CA TYR A 145 3.42 -31.17 1.18
C TYR A 145 3.82 -29.97 0.32
N THR A 146 3.20 -28.80 0.52
CA THR A 146 3.44 -27.61 -0.29
C THR A 146 4.18 -26.56 0.52
N LYS A 147 5.44 -26.29 0.17
CA LYS A 147 6.26 -25.29 0.85
C LYS A 147 5.64 -23.90 0.71
N GLY A 148 5.58 -23.15 1.82
CA GLY A 148 5.00 -21.80 1.83
C GLY A 148 3.49 -21.76 1.70
N THR A 149 2.81 -22.89 1.93
CA THR A 149 1.34 -22.94 1.98
C THR A 149 0.87 -23.21 3.40
N TRP A 150 -0.19 -22.53 3.77
CA TRP A 150 -0.88 -22.63 5.05
C TRP A 150 -2.34 -22.96 4.78
N PHE A 151 -3.00 -23.60 5.73
CA PHE A 151 -4.41 -23.95 5.58
C PHE A 151 -5.15 -23.84 6.90
N PHE A 152 -6.46 -23.62 6.82
CA PHE A 152 -7.36 -23.70 7.97
C PHE A 152 -8.70 -24.31 7.54
N TYR A 153 -9.39 -24.94 8.49
CA TYR A 153 -10.70 -25.52 8.25
C TYR A 153 -11.80 -24.48 8.47
N LEU A 154 -12.88 -24.62 7.72
CA LEU A 154 -14.13 -23.91 7.96
C LEU A 154 -15.08 -24.90 8.66
N GLU A 155 -15.70 -24.46 9.75
CA GLU A 155 -16.64 -25.23 10.58
C GLU A 155 -18.06 -24.70 10.46
#